data_AF-A0A523VUG2-F1
#
_entry.id   AF-A0A523VUG2-F1
#
_cell.length_a   1.000
_cell.length_b   1.000
_cell.length_c   1.000
_cell.angle_alpha   90.00
_cell.angle_beta   90.00
_cell.angle_gamma   90.00
#
_symmetry.space_group_name_H-M   'P 1'
#
loop_
_entity.id
_entity.type
_entity.pdbx_description
1 polymer ?
#
loop_
_entity_poly.entity_id
_entity_poly.type
_entity_poly.pdbx_seq_one_letter_code
_entity_poly.pdbx_strand_id
1 'polypeptide(L)'
;MKKNKKLDPFKTPVLLTQKAYKRIVGYAIRYASDDINSDKWREVYGILIGSIENKSKVIVKDAIPMVVGDRAGVKYENKQYVDMAQIDATVFERSIQDDKTDFIIGWFHTHPGFGFFYSPIDCMTQLGYQIPNPYAVGLIFDHCEKKSESHFLGVAGLRLKDPELGISSAYNLIELNYEFEKEGMVEKVEKVIKNVNKNIEKVLKEIEYIKEVLRKKALAQLQRNYGLILVPKKEIIVTDDEEVAEDNERFIYEWDPEFFKKSYRIPKFREKIENTIAATYDELDKLSENNDQEQFEKRKEKLKKKIQNMLKTPNEWYDKLMNDLSKRIEIIFPYYSYLDTNERKVIEYLEERSSEYSKILDELNERSELNLIIN
;
A
#
# COMPACT_ATOMS: atom_id res chain seq x y z
N MET A 1 18.40 33.16 -28.67
CA MET A 1 17.38 32.25 -28.09
C MET A 1 17.15 31.09 -29.05
N LYS A 2 17.72 29.91 -28.77
CA LYS A 2 17.44 28.70 -29.57
C LYS A 2 15.97 28.32 -29.35
N LYS A 3 15.16 28.32 -30.40
CA LYS A 3 13.79 27.79 -30.38
C LYS A 3 13.87 26.33 -29.89
N ASN A 4 13.37 26.05 -28.69
CA ASN A 4 13.14 24.69 -28.23
C ASN A 4 12.18 24.02 -29.23
N LYS A 5 12.71 23.23 -30.16
CA LYS A 5 11.91 22.29 -30.96
C LYS A 5 11.24 21.37 -29.94
N LYS A 6 9.93 21.53 -29.74
CA LYS A 6 9.13 20.54 -29.01
C LYS A 6 9.34 19.21 -29.73
N LEU A 7 10.04 18.28 -29.09
CA LEU A 7 10.11 16.91 -29.59
C LEU A 7 8.70 16.34 -29.55
N ASP A 8 8.38 15.58 -30.59
CA ASP A 8 7.17 14.77 -30.62
C ASP A 8 7.18 13.85 -29.38
N PRO A 9 6.12 13.87 -28.54
CA PRO A 9 6.03 13.00 -27.36
C PRO A 9 6.33 11.53 -27.69
N PHE A 10 5.90 11.06 -28.86
CA PHE A 10 6.15 9.70 -29.32
C PHE A 10 7.65 9.40 -29.43
N LYS A 11 8.42 10.33 -30.02
CA LYS A 11 9.86 10.20 -30.27
C LYS A 11 10.73 10.60 -29.07
N THR A 12 10.11 10.98 -27.96
CA THR A 12 10.85 11.46 -26.79
C THR A 12 11.59 10.29 -26.12
N PRO A 13 12.92 10.32 -26.00
CA PRO A 13 13.67 9.22 -25.41
C PRO A 13 13.35 9.06 -23.92
N VAL A 14 13.44 7.82 -23.43
CA VAL A 14 13.19 7.47 -22.04
C VAL A 14 14.49 7.03 -21.38
N LEU A 15 14.84 7.63 -20.25
CA LEU A 15 15.93 7.17 -19.40
C LEU A 15 15.38 6.21 -18.34
N LEU A 16 15.82 4.96 -18.36
CA LEU A 16 15.52 3.96 -17.34
C LEU A 16 16.62 3.95 -16.27
N THR A 17 16.24 4.29 -15.04
CA THR A 17 17.15 4.23 -13.90
C THR A 17 17.43 2.79 -13.43
N GLN A 18 18.58 2.60 -12.79
CA GLN A 18 18.97 1.34 -12.17
C GLN A 18 17.97 0.89 -11.11
N LYS A 19 17.39 1.84 -10.36
CA LYS A 19 16.40 1.56 -9.31
C LYS A 19 15.14 0.95 -9.92
N ALA A 20 14.56 1.61 -10.92
CA ALA A 20 13.40 1.09 -11.64
C ALA A 20 13.69 -0.27 -12.27
N TYR A 21 14.83 -0.41 -12.98
CA TYR A 21 15.21 -1.67 -13.61
C TYR A 21 15.37 -2.82 -12.60
N LYS A 22 16.00 -2.57 -11.43
CA LYS A 22 16.10 -3.58 -10.35
C LYS A 22 14.74 -4.06 -9.87
N ARG A 23 13.78 -3.15 -9.70
CA ARG A 23 12.43 -3.49 -9.21
C ARG A 23 11.62 -4.26 -10.24
N ILE A 24 11.67 -3.83 -11.51
CA ILE A 24 11.01 -4.55 -12.62
C ILE A 24 11.54 -5.99 -12.68
N VAL A 25 12.86 -6.17 -12.77
CA VAL A 25 13.46 -7.50 -12.89
C VAL A 25 13.24 -8.33 -11.63
N GLY A 26 13.48 -7.74 -10.44
CA GLY A 26 13.35 -8.45 -9.17
C GLY A 26 11.92 -8.90 -8.88
N TYR A 27 10.91 -8.19 -9.38
CA TYR A 27 9.52 -8.64 -9.32
C TYR A 27 9.22 -9.71 -10.38
N ALA A 28 9.61 -9.48 -11.63
CA ALA A 28 9.34 -10.38 -12.75
C ALA A 28 9.88 -11.80 -12.54
N ILE A 29 11.11 -11.94 -12.07
CA ILE A 29 11.76 -13.25 -11.85
C ILE A 29 11.01 -14.15 -10.86
N ARG A 30 10.18 -13.56 -9.98
CA ARG A 30 9.38 -14.34 -9.02
C ARG A 30 8.30 -15.17 -9.74
N TYR A 31 7.93 -14.78 -10.95
CA TYR A 31 6.80 -15.31 -11.69
C TYR A 31 7.20 -15.89 -13.05
N ALA A 32 8.33 -15.48 -13.62
CA ALA A 32 8.92 -16.09 -14.80
C ALA A 32 10.45 -15.99 -14.77
N SER A 33 11.11 -17.13 -14.83
CA SER A 33 12.57 -17.25 -14.87
C SER A 33 12.96 -18.62 -15.40
N ASP A 34 14.22 -18.80 -15.78
CA ASP A 34 14.78 -20.08 -16.23
C ASP A 34 14.63 -21.21 -15.19
N ASP A 35 14.55 -20.86 -13.89
CA ASP A 35 14.37 -21.80 -12.78
C ASP A 35 12.90 -22.26 -12.62
N ILE A 36 11.96 -21.61 -13.31
CA ILE A 36 10.52 -21.89 -13.24
C ILE A 36 10.09 -22.57 -14.53
N ASN A 37 9.36 -23.67 -14.43
CA ASN A 37 8.83 -24.33 -15.63
C ASN A 37 7.93 -23.38 -16.43
N SER A 38 8.12 -23.36 -17.75
CA SER A 38 7.48 -22.40 -18.65
C SER A 38 5.95 -22.41 -18.59
N ASP A 39 5.35 -23.56 -18.27
CA ASP A 39 3.90 -23.73 -18.07
C ASP A 39 3.34 -22.91 -16.89
N LYS A 40 4.21 -22.57 -15.92
CA LYS A 40 3.88 -21.78 -14.73
C LYS A 40 4.28 -20.32 -14.84
N TRP A 41 4.88 -19.89 -15.96
CA TRP A 41 5.18 -18.48 -16.16
C TRP A 41 3.91 -17.66 -16.15
N ARG A 42 3.95 -16.55 -15.41
CA ARG A 42 2.84 -15.61 -15.29
C ARG A 42 3.31 -14.22 -15.65
N GLU A 43 2.42 -13.45 -16.27
CA GLU A 43 2.67 -12.04 -16.52
C GLU A 43 2.47 -11.24 -15.24
N VAL A 44 3.31 -10.24 -15.05
CA VAL A 44 3.17 -9.27 -13.97
C VAL A 44 2.92 -7.89 -14.52
N TYR A 45 2.29 -7.06 -13.70
CA TYR A 45 1.98 -5.67 -14.02
C TYR A 45 2.45 -4.76 -12.89
N GLY A 46 2.91 -3.57 -13.24
CA GLY A 46 3.23 -2.52 -12.31
C GLY A 46 3.21 -1.14 -12.94
N ILE A 47 3.37 -0.12 -12.11
CA ILE A 47 3.37 1.28 -12.53
C ILE A 47 4.77 1.87 -12.47
N LEU A 48 5.01 2.89 -13.29
CA LEU A 48 6.29 3.59 -13.39
C LEU A 48 6.16 4.98 -12.80
N ILE A 49 7.08 5.33 -11.92
CA ILE A 49 7.17 6.65 -11.30
C ILE A 49 8.36 7.39 -11.88
N GLY A 50 8.17 8.64 -12.25
CA GLY A 50 9.19 9.40 -12.94
C GLY A 50 8.83 10.86 -13.14
N SER A 51 9.64 11.54 -13.95
CA SER A 51 9.45 12.95 -14.28
C SER A 51 9.73 13.20 -15.76
N ILE A 52 9.22 14.32 -16.28
CA ILE A 52 9.47 14.77 -17.66
C ILE A 52 10.33 16.02 -17.60
N GLU A 53 11.56 15.94 -18.12
CA GLU A 53 12.46 17.08 -18.20
C GLU A 53 12.27 17.82 -19.53
N ASN A 54 11.93 19.10 -19.45
CA ASN A 54 11.86 20.04 -20.58
C ASN A 54 11.06 19.55 -21.79
N LYS A 55 10.13 18.61 -21.61
CA LYS A 55 9.36 17.95 -22.70
C LYS A 55 10.25 17.32 -23.78
N SER A 56 11.49 16.97 -23.41
CA SER A 56 12.49 16.41 -24.32
C SER A 56 13.08 15.10 -23.81
N LYS A 57 12.85 14.75 -22.54
CA LYS A 57 13.33 13.52 -21.93
C LYS A 57 12.36 13.05 -20.86
N VAL A 58 12.02 11.77 -20.88
CA VAL A 58 11.27 11.12 -19.82
C VAL A 58 12.24 10.33 -18.95
N ILE A 59 12.12 10.42 -17.62
CA ILE A 59 12.99 9.69 -16.70
C ILE A 59 12.13 8.78 -15.84
N VAL A 60 12.34 7.47 -15.98
CA VAL A 60 11.72 6.44 -15.15
C VAL A 60 12.61 6.21 -13.94
N LYS A 61 12.24 6.84 -12.82
CA LYS A 61 13.01 6.85 -11.56
C LYS A 61 12.71 5.66 -10.66
N ASP A 62 11.49 5.15 -10.75
CA ASP A 62 11.06 4.03 -9.94
C ASP A 62 10.03 3.15 -10.65
N ALA A 63 9.88 1.93 -10.15
CA ALA A 63 8.84 1.00 -10.57
C ALA A 63 8.16 0.41 -9.34
N ILE A 64 6.83 0.33 -9.36
CA ILE A 64 6.04 -0.22 -8.25
C ILE A 64 5.30 -1.45 -8.78
N PRO A 65 5.69 -2.66 -8.35
CA PRO A 65 4.92 -3.88 -8.59
C PRO A 65 3.46 -3.70 -8.17
N MET A 66 2.51 -4.14 -8.99
CA MET A 66 1.09 -4.00 -8.66
C MET A 66 0.46 -5.35 -8.46
N VAL A 67 0.39 -6.16 -9.52
CA VAL A 67 -0.35 -7.42 -9.53
C VAL A 67 0.32 -8.43 -10.44
N VAL A 68 0.04 -9.70 -10.15
CA VAL A 68 0.33 -10.83 -11.03
C VAL A 68 -0.98 -11.24 -11.72
N GLY A 69 -0.93 -11.41 -13.04
CA GLY A 69 -2.03 -11.95 -13.83
C GLY A 69 -1.87 -13.44 -14.13
N ASP A 70 -2.69 -13.91 -15.07
CA ASP A 70 -2.52 -15.21 -15.69
C ASP A 70 -1.51 -15.11 -16.86
N ARG A 71 -1.31 -16.21 -17.58
CA ARG A 71 -0.36 -16.31 -18.71
C ARG A 71 -0.77 -15.49 -19.95
N ALA A 72 -1.96 -14.88 -19.96
CA ALA A 72 -2.56 -14.20 -21.12
C ALA A 72 -3.19 -12.84 -20.74
N GLY A 73 -2.52 -12.08 -19.89
CA GLY A 73 -2.93 -10.73 -19.51
C GLY A 73 -3.38 -10.56 -18.06
N VAL A 74 -3.37 -9.31 -17.63
CA VAL A 74 -3.88 -8.86 -16.33
C VAL A 74 -5.27 -8.26 -16.55
N LYS A 75 -6.31 -8.88 -15.98
CA LYS A 75 -7.64 -8.27 -15.95
C LYS A 75 -7.66 -7.17 -14.89
N TYR A 76 -8.02 -5.97 -15.32
CA TYR A 76 -8.16 -4.83 -14.42
C TYR A 76 -9.44 -4.97 -13.56
N GLU A 77 -9.30 -5.33 -12.29
CA GLU A 77 -10.41 -5.39 -11.34
C GLU A 77 -10.64 -4.02 -10.68
N ASN A 78 -11.88 -3.74 -10.23
CA ASN A 78 -12.24 -2.49 -9.52
C ASN A 78 -11.28 -2.14 -8.37
N LYS A 79 -10.75 -3.16 -7.68
CA LYS A 79 -9.77 -3.01 -6.61
C LYS A 79 -8.47 -2.34 -7.06
N GLN A 80 -8.03 -2.59 -8.29
CA GLN A 80 -6.76 -2.07 -8.80
C GLN A 80 -6.84 -0.59 -9.20
N TYR A 81 -8.03 -0.09 -9.55
CA TYR A 81 -8.26 1.35 -9.75
C TYR A 81 -8.12 2.14 -8.44
N VAL A 82 -8.65 1.61 -7.34
CA VAL A 82 -8.47 2.20 -6.00
C VAL A 82 -6.99 2.23 -5.63
N ASP A 83 -6.27 1.15 -5.94
CA ASP A 83 -4.85 1.03 -5.60
C ASP A 83 -3.99 1.99 -6.40
N MET A 84 -4.30 2.17 -7.69
CA MET A 84 -3.63 3.16 -8.53
C MET A 84 -3.88 4.59 -8.02
N ALA A 85 -5.11 4.94 -7.65
CA ALA A 85 -5.44 6.26 -7.10
C ALA A 85 -4.71 6.53 -5.76
N GLN A 86 -4.62 5.53 -4.88
CA GLN A 86 -3.86 5.65 -3.63
C GLN A 86 -2.37 5.86 -3.88
N ILE A 87 -1.79 5.16 -4.85
CA ILE A 87 -0.37 5.34 -5.19
C ILE A 87 -0.14 6.70 -5.83
N ASP A 88 -1.03 7.16 -6.71
CA ASP A 88 -0.93 8.48 -7.33
C ASP A 88 -0.93 9.59 -6.26
N ALA A 89 -1.88 9.52 -5.31
CA ALA A 89 -1.92 10.44 -4.17
C ALA A 89 -0.63 10.39 -3.33
N THR A 90 -0.14 9.20 -3.00
CA THR A 90 1.10 9.03 -2.22
C THR A 90 2.32 9.59 -2.95
N VAL A 91 2.42 9.38 -4.27
CA VAL A 91 3.51 9.87 -5.10
C VAL A 91 3.47 11.39 -5.18
N PHE A 92 2.27 11.97 -5.33
CA PHE A 92 2.06 13.41 -5.33
C PHE A 92 2.48 14.05 -3.99
N GLU A 93 2.03 13.49 -2.86
CA GLU A 93 2.40 13.97 -1.52
C GLU A 93 3.92 13.95 -1.30
N ARG A 94 4.57 12.83 -1.62
CA ARG A 94 6.04 12.71 -1.51
C ARG A 94 6.77 13.69 -2.43
N SER A 95 6.23 13.94 -3.62
CA SER A 95 6.83 14.88 -4.56
C SER A 95 6.79 16.31 -4.02
N ILE A 96 5.69 16.71 -3.40
CA ILE A 96 5.59 18.01 -2.70
C ILE A 96 6.60 18.08 -1.56
N GLN A 97 6.68 17.03 -0.73
CA GLN A 97 7.59 17.01 0.43
C GLN A 97 9.07 17.07 0.04
N ASP A 98 9.45 16.39 -1.04
CA ASP A 98 10.83 16.28 -1.51
C ASP A 98 11.24 17.39 -2.51
N ASP A 99 10.36 18.35 -2.81
CA ASP A 99 10.52 19.33 -3.90
C ASP A 99 10.86 18.68 -5.25
N LYS A 100 10.17 17.57 -5.53
CA LYS A 100 10.27 16.79 -6.78
C LYS A 100 9.03 16.99 -7.63
N THR A 101 9.16 16.64 -8.90
CA THR A 101 8.06 16.64 -9.87
C THR A 101 7.76 15.22 -10.34
N ASP A 102 7.77 14.27 -9.41
CA ASP A 102 7.55 12.87 -9.71
C ASP A 102 6.05 12.57 -9.78
N PHE A 103 5.65 11.79 -10.78
CA PHE A 103 4.27 11.34 -10.97
C PHE A 103 4.26 10.00 -11.72
N ILE A 104 3.08 9.43 -11.92
CA ILE A 104 2.93 8.22 -12.72
C ILE A 104 3.25 8.53 -14.19
N ILE A 105 4.37 7.98 -14.67
CA ILE A 105 4.91 8.24 -16.01
C ILE A 105 4.58 7.13 -17.01
N GLY A 106 3.84 6.13 -16.57
CA GLY A 106 3.43 4.98 -17.37
C GLY A 106 3.37 3.71 -16.55
N TRP A 107 3.60 2.58 -17.21
CA TRP A 107 3.41 1.26 -16.64
C TRP A 107 4.43 0.28 -17.20
N PHE A 108 4.57 -0.87 -16.53
CA PHE A 108 5.35 -1.97 -17.04
C PHE A 108 4.61 -3.28 -16.89
N HIS A 109 4.90 -4.21 -17.79
CA HIS A 109 4.49 -5.59 -17.66
C HIS A 109 5.55 -6.53 -18.22
N THR A 110 5.27 -7.82 -18.18
CA THR A 110 6.18 -8.84 -18.69
C THR A 110 5.56 -9.70 -19.75
N HIS A 111 6.36 -10.09 -20.73
CA HIS A 111 6.00 -11.02 -21.80
C HIS A 111 6.96 -12.22 -21.79
N PRO A 112 6.81 -13.20 -20.89
CA PRO A 112 7.79 -14.29 -20.76
C PRO A 112 7.86 -15.17 -22.02
N GLY A 113 8.86 -14.95 -22.88
CA GLY A 113 9.09 -15.71 -24.11
C GLY A 113 8.21 -15.30 -25.30
N PHE A 114 7.56 -14.14 -25.26
CA PHE A 114 6.75 -13.62 -26.36
C PHE A 114 7.43 -12.47 -27.13
N GLY A 115 8.49 -11.87 -26.57
CA GLY A 115 9.10 -10.67 -27.12
C GLY A 115 8.27 -9.41 -26.92
N PHE A 116 8.58 -8.35 -27.68
CA PHE A 116 8.13 -6.99 -27.39
C PHE A 116 7.06 -6.50 -28.37
N PHE A 117 5.80 -6.59 -27.97
CA PHE A 117 4.66 -6.07 -28.72
C PHE A 117 3.52 -5.68 -27.76
N TYR A 118 2.52 -4.96 -28.25
CA TYR A 118 1.28 -4.76 -27.50
C TYR A 118 0.18 -5.69 -28.01
N SER A 119 -0.41 -6.45 -27.10
CA SER A 119 -1.70 -7.09 -27.32
C SER A 119 -2.82 -6.04 -27.39
N PRO A 120 -4.05 -6.39 -27.83
CA PRO A 120 -5.18 -5.46 -27.77
C PRO A 120 -5.47 -4.92 -26.35
N ILE A 121 -5.21 -5.73 -25.32
CA ILE A 121 -5.36 -5.32 -23.91
C ILE A 121 -4.28 -4.32 -23.52
N ASP A 122 -3.05 -4.53 -23.98
CA ASP A 122 -1.94 -3.60 -23.73
C ASP A 122 -2.16 -2.26 -24.43
N CYS A 123 -2.70 -2.27 -25.66
CA CYS A 123 -3.10 -1.05 -26.36
C CYS A 123 -4.15 -0.26 -25.56
N MET A 124 -5.19 -0.93 -25.05
CA MET A 124 -6.20 -0.27 -24.21
C MET A 124 -5.60 0.32 -22.93
N THR A 125 -4.71 -0.43 -22.28
CA THR A 125 -4.02 0.03 -21.06
C THR A 125 -3.14 1.23 -21.38
N GLN A 126 -2.35 1.18 -22.46
CA GLN A 126 -1.52 2.28 -22.90
C GLN A 126 -2.33 3.51 -23.29
N LEU A 127 -3.51 3.37 -23.91
CA LEU A 127 -4.42 4.51 -24.17
C LEU A 127 -4.82 5.19 -22.87
N GLY A 128 -5.18 4.42 -21.84
CA GLY A 128 -5.55 4.95 -20.52
C GLY A 128 -4.46 5.82 -19.88
N TYR A 129 -3.19 5.49 -20.09
CA TYR A 129 -2.06 6.31 -19.63
C TYR A 129 -1.69 7.43 -20.60
N GLN A 130 -1.74 7.18 -21.91
CA GLN A 130 -1.18 8.08 -22.92
C GLN A 130 -2.12 9.21 -23.34
N ILE A 131 -3.45 9.03 -23.20
CA ILE A 131 -4.43 10.10 -23.40
C ILE A 131 -4.22 11.25 -22.39
N PRO A 132 -4.20 11.01 -21.06
CA PRO A 132 -3.95 12.08 -20.09
C PRO A 132 -2.49 12.56 -20.09
N ASN A 133 -1.54 11.69 -20.44
CA ASN A 133 -0.11 12.02 -20.51
C ASN A 133 0.50 11.54 -21.83
N PRO A 134 0.68 12.42 -22.84
CA PRO A 134 1.25 12.05 -24.14
C PRO A 134 2.66 11.43 -24.10
N TYR A 135 3.39 11.60 -22.98
CA TYR A 135 4.72 11.04 -22.77
C TYR A 135 4.72 9.69 -22.04
N ALA A 136 3.54 9.18 -21.66
CA ALA A 136 3.41 7.92 -20.96
C ALA A 136 4.10 6.80 -21.74
N VAL A 137 4.77 5.90 -21.02
CA VAL A 137 5.52 4.78 -21.60
C VAL A 137 5.01 3.46 -21.04
N GLY A 138 4.83 2.47 -21.91
CA GLY A 138 4.71 1.07 -21.49
C GLY A 138 6.06 0.38 -21.65
N LEU A 139 6.63 -0.11 -20.55
CA LEU A 139 7.84 -0.92 -20.57
C LEU A 139 7.48 -2.41 -20.54
N ILE A 140 8.05 -3.19 -21.44
CA ILE A 140 7.87 -4.63 -21.49
C ILE A 140 9.18 -5.28 -21.10
N PHE A 141 9.16 -6.15 -20.10
CA PHE A 141 10.30 -6.98 -19.73
C PHE A 141 10.09 -8.43 -20.15
N ASP A 142 11.04 -8.99 -20.89
CA ASP A 142 11.12 -10.40 -21.21
C ASP A 142 12.49 -10.94 -20.76
N HIS A 143 12.45 -11.87 -19.81
CA HIS A 143 13.64 -12.53 -19.30
C HIS A 143 14.36 -13.38 -20.35
N CYS A 144 13.63 -13.94 -21.32
CA CYS A 144 14.20 -14.75 -22.41
C CYS A 144 15.02 -13.92 -23.39
N GLU A 145 14.72 -12.63 -23.50
CA GLU A 145 15.41 -11.69 -24.38
C GLU A 145 16.66 -11.07 -23.73
N LYS A 146 16.93 -11.37 -22.45
CA LYS A 146 18.15 -10.89 -21.79
C LYS A 146 19.39 -11.43 -22.49
N LYS A 147 20.41 -10.58 -22.63
CA LYS A 147 21.67 -10.87 -23.34
C LYS A 147 21.50 -11.12 -24.85
N SER A 148 20.31 -10.85 -25.42
CA SER A 148 20.15 -10.76 -26.87
C SER A 148 20.91 -9.57 -27.44
N GLU A 149 21.26 -9.63 -28.73
CA GLU A 149 21.94 -8.53 -29.43
C GLU A 149 21.06 -7.27 -29.52
N SER A 150 19.74 -7.46 -29.69
CA SER A 150 18.78 -6.37 -29.87
C SER A 150 18.34 -5.75 -28.55
N HIS A 151 18.15 -6.56 -27.50
CA HIS A 151 17.58 -6.14 -26.22
C HIS A 151 18.37 -6.75 -25.05
N PHE A 152 19.66 -6.42 -24.95
CA PHE A 152 20.57 -6.99 -23.93
C PHE A 152 20.03 -6.97 -22.48
N LEU A 153 19.25 -5.94 -22.10
CA LEU A 153 18.65 -5.84 -20.76
C LEU A 153 17.30 -6.56 -20.61
N GLY A 154 16.78 -7.15 -21.68
CA GLY A 154 15.46 -7.79 -21.75
C GLY A 154 14.30 -6.80 -21.61
N VAL A 155 14.53 -5.49 -21.80
CA VAL A 155 13.51 -4.45 -21.66
C VAL A 155 13.38 -3.67 -22.96
N ALA A 156 12.13 -3.48 -23.39
CA ALA A 156 11.76 -2.59 -24.47
C ALA A 156 10.73 -1.57 -23.99
N GLY A 157 10.75 -0.38 -24.58
CA GLY A 157 9.76 0.66 -24.35
C GLY A 157 8.91 0.84 -25.58
N LEU A 158 7.60 0.92 -25.40
CA LEU A 158 6.64 1.12 -26.48
C LEU A 158 5.75 2.34 -26.17
N ARG A 159 5.25 2.95 -27.24
CA ARG A 159 4.18 3.97 -27.21
C ARG A 159 3.25 3.78 -28.39
N LEU A 160 2.03 4.28 -28.24
CA LEU A 160 1.09 4.43 -29.36
C LEU A 160 1.46 5.67 -30.16
N LYS A 161 1.43 5.56 -31.49
CA LYS A 161 1.79 6.68 -32.38
C LYS A 161 0.69 7.73 -32.43
N ASP A 162 -0.55 7.28 -32.56
CA ASP A 162 -1.72 8.13 -32.74
C ASP A 162 -2.82 7.67 -31.76
N PRO A 163 -2.71 7.99 -30.46
CA PRO A 163 -3.66 7.53 -29.43
C PRO A 163 -5.12 7.88 -29.71
N GLU A 164 -5.36 8.93 -30.49
CA GLU A 164 -6.71 9.36 -30.91
C GLU A 164 -7.43 8.31 -31.77
N LEU A 165 -6.69 7.41 -32.44
CA LEU A 165 -7.26 6.29 -33.21
C LEU A 165 -7.71 5.12 -32.32
N GLY A 166 -7.57 5.24 -31.00
CA GLY A 166 -7.96 4.21 -30.04
C GLY A 166 -7.20 2.90 -30.27
N ILE A 167 -7.90 1.77 -30.20
CA ILE A 167 -7.31 0.42 -30.28
C ILE A 167 -6.63 0.17 -31.64
N SER A 168 -7.06 0.88 -32.69
CA SER A 168 -6.47 0.79 -34.02
C SER A 168 -5.17 1.58 -34.17
N SER A 169 -4.73 2.32 -33.15
CA SER A 169 -3.46 3.03 -33.17
C SER A 169 -2.30 2.04 -33.34
N ALA A 170 -1.41 2.33 -34.29
CA ALA A 170 -0.14 1.65 -34.36
C ALA A 170 0.72 1.99 -33.12
N TYR A 171 1.60 1.06 -32.73
CA TYR A 171 2.64 1.28 -31.74
C TYR A 171 4.02 1.11 -32.38
N ASN A 172 5.05 1.66 -31.74
CA ASN A 172 6.42 1.36 -32.09
C ASN A 172 7.32 1.37 -30.85
N LEU A 173 8.49 0.77 -31.01
CA LEU A 173 9.58 0.86 -30.04
C LEU A 173 10.06 2.32 -29.93
N ILE A 174 10.33 2.74 -28.70
CA ILE A 174 10.93 4.03 -28.39
C ILE A 174 12.40 3.84 -27.99
N GLU A 175 13.18 4.92 -28.12
CA GLU A 175 14.56 4.93 -27.68
C GLU A 175 14.63 4.85 -26.13
N LEU A 176 15.24 3.77 -25.64
CA LEU A 176 15.56 3.58 -24.23
C LEU A 176 17.04 3.85 -23.96
N ASN A 177 17.28 4.84 -23.11
CA ASN A 177 18.58 5.17 -22.53
C ASN A 177 18.65 4.62 -21.10
N TYR A 178 19.86 4.36 -20.61
CA TYR A 178 20.07 3.75 -19.29
C TYR A 178 20.98 4.61 -18.43
N GLU A 179 20.76 4.57 -17.10
CA GLU A 179 21.56 5.35 -16.14
C GLU A 179 23.03 4.93 -16.09
N PHE A 180 23.30 3.64 -16.32
CA PHE A 180 24.64 3.08 -16.42
C PHE A 180 24.79 2.28 -17.72
N GLU A 181 26.04 1.96 -18.07
CA GLU A 181 26.33 0.99 -19.13
C GLU A 181 25.58 -0.33 -18.89
N LYS A 182 25.19 -0.98 -19.98
CA LYS A 182 24.29 -2.15 -19.97
C LYS A 182 24.85 -3.28 -19.09
N GLU A 183 26.15 -3.53 -19.15
CA GLU A 183 26.85 -4.54 -18.36
C GLU A 183 26.79 -4.20 -16.87
N GLY A 184 26.98 -2.92 -16.52
CA GLY A 184 26.87 -2.44 -15.14
C GLY A 184 25.46 -2.55 -14.58
N MET A 185 24.44 -2.37 -15.44
CA MET A 185 23.04 -2.58 -15.09
C MET A 185 22.77 -4.06 -14.77
N VAL A 186 23.29 -4.99 -15.59
CA VAL A 186 23.13 -6.43 -15.40
C VAL A 186 23.81 -6.92 -14.14
N GLU A 187 25.08 -6.54 -13.89
CA GLU A 187 25.84 -7.03 -12.72
C GLU A 187 25.12 -6.67 -11.40
N LYS A 188 24.60 -5.45 -11.31
CA LYS A 188 23.85 -4.97 -10.14
C LYS A 188 22.51 -5.70 -9.97
N VAL A 189 21.88 -6.14 -11.06
CA VAL A 189 20.62 -6.87 -11.04
C VAL A 189 20.81 -8.36 -10.75
N GLU A 190 21.87 -9.00 -11.23
CA GLU A 190 22.16 -10.41 -10.93
C GLU A 190 22.32 -10.66 -9.43
N LYS A 191 22.91 -9.71 -8.69
CA LYS A 191 22.97 -9.75 -7.22
C LYS A 191 21.56 -9.71 -6.59
N VAL A 192 20.66 -8.88 -7.12
CA VAL A 192 19.26 -8.80 -6.68
C VAL A 192 18.53 -10.11 -6.98
N ILE A 193 18.68 -10.66 -8.19
CA ILE A 193 18.05 -11.92 -8.62
C ILE A 193 18.42 -13.04 -7.64
N LYS A 194 19.72 -13.21 -7.34
CA LYS A 194 20.19 -14.24 -6.39
C LYS A 194 19.59 -14.06 -5.00
N ASN A 195 19.51 -12.83 -4.50
CA ASN A 195 18.97 -12.55 -3.17
C ASN A 195 17.46 -12.79 -3.09
N VAL A 196 16.71 -12.37 -4.12
CA VAL A 196 15.27 -12.56 -4.21
C VAL A 196 14.96 -14.05 -4.30
N ASN A 197 15.55 -14.79 -5.25
CA ASN A 197 15.30 -16.23 -5.41
C ASN A 197 15.61 -17.01 -4.12
N LYS A 198 16.66 -16.63 -3.39
CA LYS A 198 17.03 -17.28 -2.13
C LYS A 198 16.06 -17.01 -0.97
N ASN A 199 15.52 -15.79 -0.86
CA ASN A 199 14.82 -15.36 0.36
C ASN A 199 13.32 -15.14 0.19
N ILE A 200 12.80 -15.07 -1.04
CA ILE A 200 11.39 -14.73 -1.28
C ILE A 200 10.43 -15.74 -0.66
N GLU A 201 10.72 -17.05 -0.72
CA GLU A 201 9.85 -18.07 -0.10
C GLU A 201 9.75 -17.88 1.42
N LYS A 202 10.86 -17.50 2.07
CA LYS A 202 10.86 -17.18 3.51
C LYS A 202 10.02 -15.93 3.79
N VAL A 203 10.20 -14.88 2.99
CA VAL A 203 9.43 -13.63 3.11
C VAL A 203 7.93 -13.90 2.99
N LEU A 204 7.51 -14.72 2.02
CA LEU A 204 6.10 -15.09 1.84
C LEU A 204 5.53 -15.87 3.03
N LYS A 205 6.33 -16.75 3.65
CA LYS A 205 5.92 -17.44 4.89
C LYS A 205 5.71 -16.47 6.05
N GLU A 206 6.55 -15.45 6.19
CA GLU A 206 6.36 -14.42 7.22
C GLU A 206 5.11 -13.55 6.94
N ILE A 207 4.82 -13.22 5.68
CA ILE A 207 3.58 -12.51 5.31
C ILE A 207 2.34 -13.35 5.63
N GLU A 208 2.37 -14.65 5.32
CA GLU A 208 1.26 -15.55 5.67
C GLU A 208 1.12 -15.70 7.21
N TYR A 209 2.24 -15.69 7.95
CA TYR A 209 2.21 -15.65 9.41
C TYR A 209 1.55 -14.37 9.94
N ILE A 210 1.90 -13.20 9.39
CA ILE A 210 1.26 -11.91 9.72
C ILE A 210 -0.25 -12.01 9.50
N LYS A 211 -0.68 -12.56 8.38
CA LYS A 211 -2.10 -12.70 8.02
C LYS A 211 -2.85 -13.68 8.94
N GLU A 212 -2.34 -14.91 9.10
CA GLU A 212 -3.06 -15.99 9.78
C GLU A 212 -2.90 -15.96 11.29
N VAL A 213 -1.73 -15.53 11.79
CA VAL A 213 -1.42 -15.51 13.22
C VAL A 213 -1.62 -14.11 13.79
N LEU A 214 -0.90 -13.10 13.31
CA LEU A 214 -0.95 -11.78 13.93
C LEU A 214 -2.31 -11.10 13.71
N ARG A 215 -2.81 -11.07 12.47
CA ARG A 215 -4.08 -10.42 12.15
C ARG A 215 -5.30 -11.24 12.61
N LYS A 216 -5.44 -12.48 12.11
CA LYS A 216 -6.67 -13.27 12.34
C LYS A 216 -6.80 -13.86 13.74
N LYS A 217 -5.70 -14.12 14.45
CA LYS A 217 -5.73 -14.67 15.81
C LYS A 217 -5.39 -13.62 16.84
N ALA A 218 -4.16 -13.09 16.78
CA ALA A 218 -3.65 -12.24 17.83
C ALA A 218 -4.46 -10.94 17.93
N LEU A 219 -4.42 -10.06 16.93
CA LEU A 219 -5.13 -8.78 16.94
C LEU A 219 -6.64 -8.99 17.14
N ALA A 220 -7.22 -10.02 16.52
CA ALA A 220 -8.62 -10.37 16.75
C ALA A 220 -8.91 -10.72 18.22
N GLN A 221 -8.00 -11.42 18.91
CA GLN A 221 -8.12 -11.74 20.34
C GLN A 221 -7.95 -10.50 21.22
N LEU A 222 -6.99 -9.61 20.90
CA LEU A 222 -6.85 -8.31 21.56
C LEU A 222 -8.14 -7.51 21.45
N GLN A 223 -8.69 -7.40 20.24
CA GLN A 223 -9.91 -6.65 20.00
C GLN A 223 -11.15 -7.31 20.64
N ARG A 224 -11.17 -8.64 20.79
CA ARG A 224 -12.27 -9.35 21.48
C ARG A 224 -12.22 -9.18 22.99
N ASN A 225 -11.05 -9.32 23.59
CA ASN A 225 -10.88 -9.31 25.05
C ASN A 225 -10.74 -7.90 25.61
N TYR A 226 -10.00 -7.05 24.88
CA TYR A 226 -9.61 -5.69 25.26
C TYR A 226 -9.91 -4.71 24.12
N GLY A 227 -11.09 -4.83 23.50
CA GLY A 227 -11.45 -4.02 22.35
C GLY A 227 -11.43 -2.52 22.64
N LEU A 228 -10.74 -1.77 21.78
CA LEU A 228 -10.68 -0.30 21.81
C LEU A 228 -11.24 0.33 20.53
N ILE A 229 -11.00 -0.33 19.39
CA ILE A 229 -11.48 0.11 18.08
C ILE A 229 -12.99 -0.04 17.99
N LEU A 230 -13.67 0.90 17.33
CA LEU A 230 -15.10 0.82 17.09
C LEU A 230 -15.46 -0.41 16.24
N VAL A 231 -16.56 -1.08 16.60
CA VAL A 231 -17.03 -2.26 15.88
C VAL A 231 -18.32 -1.92 15.16
N PRO A 232 -18.48 -2.25 13.86
CA PRO A 232 -19.75 -2.07 13.18
C PRO A 232 -20.88 -2.77 13.95
N LYS A 233 -21.98 -2.07 14.23
CA LYS A 233 -23.24 -2.70 14.62
C LYS A 233 -23.70 -3.49 13.41
N LYS A 234 -23.68 -4.83 13.51
CA LYS A 234 -24.29 -5.68 12.48
C LYS A 234 -25.80 -5.46 12.54
N GLU A 235 -26.32 -4.52 11.77
CA GLU A 235 -27.71 -4.53 11.35
C GLU A 235 -27.74 -5.20 9.98
N ILE A 236 -27.73 -6.54 9.97
CA ILE A 236 -28.19 -7.25 8.78
C ILE A 236 -29.69 -7.42 9.00
N ILE A 237 -30.49 -6.52 8.42
CA ILE A 237 -31.91 -6.79 8.23
C ILE A 237 -31.98 -7.74 7.04
N VAL A 238 -32.09 -9.05 7.31
CA VAL A 238 -32.41 -10.02 6.26
C VAL A 238 -33.90 -9.86 5.99
N THR A 239 -34.26 -9.39 4.81
CA THR A 239 -35.65 -9.23 4.36
C THR A 239 -35.76 -9.74 2.93
N ASP A 240 -36.86 -10.42 2.62
CA ASP A 240 -37.20 -10.89 1.26
C ASP A 240 -38.05 -9.85 0.50
N ASP A 241 -38.25 -8.67 1.11
CA ASP A 241 -39.04 -7.56 0.57
C ASP A 241 -38.17 -6.61 -0.26
N GLU A 242 -38.49 -6.50 -1.55
CA GLU A 242 -37.75 -5.71 -2.55
C GLU A 242 -37.76 -4.20 -2.24
N GLU A 243 -38.84 -3.67 -1.66
CA GLU A 243 -38.99 -2.24 -1.34
C GLU A 243 -38.10 -1.84 -0.15
N VAL A 244 -37.94 -2.74 0.82
CA VAL A 244 -37.06 -2.57 2.00
C VAL A 244 -35.58 -2.76 1.64
N ALA A 245 -35.30 -3.54 0.58
CA ALA A 245 -33.96 -3.67 0.02
C ALA A 245 -33.53 -2.39 -0.74
N GLU A 246 -34.43 -1.78 -1.50
CA GLU A 246 -34.18 -0.53 -2.25
C GLU A 246 -34.01 0.70 -1.34
N ASP A 247 -34.74 0.79 -0.22
CA ASP A 247 -34.59 1.93 0.71
C ASP A 247 -33.21 1.97 1.39
N ASN A 248 -32.52 0.82 1.55
CA ASN A 248 -31.13 0.77 2.03
C ASN A 248 -30.12 1.40 1.06
N GLU A 249 -30.45 1.50 -0.23
CA GLU A 249 -29.56 2.09 -1.25
C GLU A 249 -29.71 3.61 -1.36
N ARG A 250 -30.84 4.18 -0.91
CA ARG A 250 -31.06 5.64 -0.90
C ARG A 250 -30.11 6.39 0.03
N PHE A 251 -29.70 5.78 1.13
CA PHE A 251 -28.80 6.39 2.12
C PHE A 251 -27.33 6.51 1.68
N ILE A 252 -26.97 5.97 0.51
CA ILE A 252 -25.59 6.05 -0.02
C ILE A 252 -25.22 7.48 -0.43
N TYR A 253 -26.21 8.34 -0.72
CA TYR A 253 -25.98 9.69 -1.27
C TYR A 253 -26.42 10.84 -0.37
N GLU A 254 -26.96 10.57 0.82
CA GLU A 254 -27.27 11.60 1.83
C GLU A 254 -26.24 11.57 2.96
N TRP A 255 -25.54 12.70 3.15
CA TRP A 255 -24.53 12.82 4.20
C TRP A 255 -25.21 13.10 5.55
N ASP A 256 -25.46 12.06 6.35
CA ASP A 256 -25.94 12.16 7.74
C ASP A 256 -24.76 12.06 8.73
N PRO A 257 -24.41 13.14 9.46
CA PRO A 257 -23.39 13.12 10.51
C PRO A 257 -23.66 12.09 11.63
N GLU A 258 -24.92 11.71 11.85
CA GLU A 258 -25.31 10.71 12.86
C GLU A 258 -25.24 9.26 12.35
N PHE A 259 -25.03 9.04 11.05
CA PHE A 259 -24.91 7.71 10.45
C PHE A 259 -23.79 6.88 11.11
N PHE A 260 -22.64 7.51 11.38
CA PHE A 260 -21.51 6.86 12.06
C PHE A 260 -21.82 6.49 13.52
N LYS A 261 -22.68 7.25 14.22
CA LYS A 261 -23.12 6.92 15.59
C LYS A 261 -24.08 5.71 15.59
N LYS A 262 -24.88 5.57 14.54
CA LYS A 262 -25.82 4.45 14.37
C LYS A 262 -25.10 3.16 13.95
N SER A 263 -24.16 3.24 13.02
CA SER A 263 -23.48 2.08 12.42
C SER A 263 -22.35 1.44 13.23
N TYR A 264 -21.83 2.08 14.30
CA TYR A 264 -20.75 1.54 15.12
C TYR A 264 -21.09 1.50 16.62
N ARG A 265 -20.50 0.54 17.34
CA ARG A 265 -20.56 0.43 18.81
C ARG A 265 -19.17 0.48 19.43
N ILE A 266 -19.09 1.11 20.59
CA ILE A 266 -17.92 1.08 21.46
C ILE A 266 -17.82 -0.33 22.09
N PRO A 267 -16.65 -0.98 22.07
CA PRO A 267 -16.49 -2.25 22.75
C PRO A 267 -16.73 -2.13 24.27
N LYS A 268 -17.34 -3.15 24.89
CA LYS A 268 -17.65 -3.18 26.33
C LYS A 268 -16.45 -2.91 27.23
N PHE A 269 -15.26 -3.34 26.83
CA PHE A 269 -14.04 -3.11 27.58
C PHE A 269 -13.68 -1.62 27.63
N ARG A 270 -13.65 -0.96 26.47
CA ARG A 270 -13.43 0.49 26.37
C ARG A 270 -14.49 1.29 27.12
N GLU A 271 -15.76 0.94 26.94
CA GLU A 271 -16.89 1.57 27.66
C GLU A 271 -16.70 1.48 29.18
N LYS A 272 -16.32 0.31 29.69
CA LYS A 272 -16.05 0.11 31.13
C LYS A 272 -14.90 0.99 31.64
N ILE A 273 -13.83 1.15 30.85
CA ILE A 273 -12.70 2.01 31.22
C ILE A 273 -13.14 3.47 31.22
N GLU A 274 -13.76 3.94 30.14
CA GLU A 274 -14.19 5.33 30.03
C GLU A 274 -15.17 5.71 31.14
N ASN A 275 -16.13 4.84 31.47
CA ASN A 275 -17.05 5.05 32.59
C ASN A 275 -16.33 5.06 33.95
N THR A 276 -15.30 4.21 34.11
CA THR A 276 -14.50 4.19 35.35
C THR A 276 -13.67 5.47 35.48
N ILE A 277 -13.12 5.98 34.38
CA ILE A 277 -12.39 7.25 34.34
C ILE A 277 -13.34 8.39 34.67
N ALA A 278 -14.49 8.49 34.00
CA ALA A 278 -15.48 9.54 34.25
C ALA A 278 -15.95 9.56 35.71
N ALA A 279 -16.33 8.41 36.26
CA ALA A 279 -16.73 8.30 37.67
C ALA A 279 -15.59 8.67 38.65
N THR A 280 -14.33 8.49 38.24
CA THR A 280 -13.16 8.89 39.02
C THR A 280 -12.99 10.41 39.02
N TYR A 281 -13.15 11.07 37.87
CA TYR A 281 -13.16 12.54 37.78
C TYR A 281 -14.30 13.13 38.64
N ASP A 282 -15.53 12.61 38.51
CA ASP A 282 -16.67 13.06 39.33
C ASP A 282 -16.45 12.88 40.85
N GLU A 283 -15.76 11.81 41.25
CA GLU A 283 -15.42 11.56 42.67
C GLU A 283 -14.34 12.52 43.17
N LEU A 284 -13.33 12.80 42.34
CA LEU A 284 -12.23 13.72 42.68
C LEU A 284 -12.72 15.17 42.72
N ASP A 285 -13.58 15.59 41.81
CA ASP A 285 -14.15 16.95 41.79
C ASP A 285 -14.93 17.22 43.09
N LYS A 286 -15.79 16.27 43.53
CA LYS A 286 -16.51 16.38 44.81
C LYS A 286 -15.59 16.42 46.03
N LEU A 287 -14.45 15.74 45.99
CA LEU A 287 -13.48 15.78 47.08
C LEU A 287 -12.69 17.10 47.09
N SER A 288 -12.43 17.68 45.92
CA SER A 288 -11.78 18.99 45.80
C SER A 288 -12.64 20.10 46.41
N GLU A 289 -13.97 20.06 46.21
CA GLU A 289 -14.93 21.00 46.81
C GLU A 289 -14.95 20.93 48.35
N ASN A 290 -14.58 19.80 48.94
CA ASN A 290 -14.57 19.58 50.39
C ASN A 290 -13.23 19.97 51.07
N ASN A 291 -12.23 20.47 50.33
CA ASN A 291 -10.92 20.93 50.82
C ASN A 291 -10.08 19.91 51.65
N ASP A 292 -10.33 18.60 51.51
CA ASP A 292 -9.53 17.56 52.16
C ASP A 292 -8.41 17.04 51.23
N GLN A 293 -7.26 17.72 51.27
CA GLN A 293 -6.09 17.40 50.43
C GLN A 293 -5.50 16.01 50.70
N GLU A 294 -5.51 15.53 51.95
CA GLU A 294 -4.91 14.23 52.30
C GLU A 294 -5.78 13.07 51.79
N GLN A 295 -7.10 13.20 51.93
CA GLN A 295 -8.04 12.21 51.42
C GLN A 295 -8.07 12.21 49.88
N PHE A 296 -7.99 13.38 49.25
CA PHE A 296 -7.94 13.54 47.79
C PHE A 296 -6.75 12.77 47.19
N GLU A 297 -5.52 13.02 47.68
CA GLU A 297 -4.32 12.38 47.12
C GLU A 297 -4.31 10.86 47.34
N LYS A 298 -4.68 10.39 48.54
CA LYS A 298 -4.81 8.94 48.81
C LYS A 298 -5.82 8.27 47.88
N ARG A 299 -6.93 8.95 47.59
CA ARG A 299 -7.99 8.39 46.74
C ARG A 299 -7.61 8.43 45.27
N LYS A 300 -7.00 9.53 44.81
CA LYS A 300 -6.41 9.70 43.49
C LYS A 300 -5.41 8.60 43.18
N GLU A 301 -4.46 8.32 44.07
CA GLU A 301 -3.51 7.21 43.90
C GLU A 301 -4.19 5.85 43.77
N LYS A 302 -5.22 5.58 44.59
CA LYS A 302 -5.93 4.30 44.56
C LYS A 302 -6.71 4.10 43.26
N LEU A 303 -7.36 5.16 42.77
CA LEU A 303 -8.14 5.12 41.53
C LEU A 303 -7.21 5.07 40.30
N LYS A 304 -6.11 5.82 40.32
CA LYS A 304 -5.02 5.72 39.34
C LYS A 304 -4.51 4.28 39.21
N LYS A 305 -4.13 3.65 40.33
CA LYS A 305 -3.68 2.24 40.35
C LYS A 305 -4.75 1.28 39.79
N LYS A 306 -6.04 1.55 40.03
CA LYS A 306 -7.14 0.73 39.50
C LYS A 306 -7.21 0.81 37.97
N ILE A 307 -7.17 2.01 37.41
CA ILE A 307 -7.24 2.22 35.95
C ILE A 307 -5.97 1.69 35.28
N GLN A 308 -4.79 1.98 35.82
CA GLN A 308 -3.52 1.45 35.33
C GLN A 308 -3.48 -0.09 35.34
N ASN A 309 -4.03 -0.73 36.37
CA ASN A 309 -4.14 -2.20 36.40
C ASN A 309 -5.07 -2.76 35.30
N MET A 310 -6.14 -2.03 34.93
CA MET A 310 -7.01 -2.43 33.82
C MET A 310 -6.31 -2.27 32.46
N LEU A 311 -5.46 -1.26 32.31
CA LEU A 311 -4.71 -0.97 31.08
C LEU A 311 -3.42 -1.79 30.95
N LYS A 312 -2.88 -2.33 32.05
CA LYS A 312 -1.64 -3.12 32.06
C LYS A 312 -1.67 -4.29 31.08
N THR A 313 -2.71 -5.12 31.12
CA THR A 313 -2.80 -6.29 30.24
C THR A 313 -2.96 -5.93 28.76
N PRO A 314 -3.83 -4.96 28.37
CA PRO A 314 -3.84 -4.41 27.01
C PRO A 314 -2.48 -3.91 26.52
N ASN A 315 -1.76 -3.12 27.33
CA ASN A 315 -0.42 -2.62 27.00
C ASN A 315 0.57 -3.77 26.77
N GLU A 316 0.70 -4.71 27.72
CA GLU A 316 1.61 -5.85 27.59
C GLU A 316 1.29 -6.73 26.37
N TRP A 317 0.01 -6.86 26.03
CA TRP A 317 -0.42 -7.66 24.91
C TRP A 317 -0.11 -6.94 23.59
N TYR A 318 -0.38 -5.64 23.51
CA TYR A 318 -0.04 -4.79 22.37
C TYR A 318 1.47 -4.78 22.10
N ASP A 319 2.27 -4.60 23.15
CA ASP A 319 3.74 -4.62 23.06
C ASP A 319 4.25 -5.96 22.50
N LYS A 320 3.65 -7.09 22.93
CA LYS A 320 4.01 -8.41 22.39
C LYS A 320 3.67 -8.53 20.91
N LEU A 321 2.48 -8.06 20.50
CA LEU A 321 2.07 -8.04 19.10
C LEU A 321 3.05 -7.22 18.25
N MET A 322 3.36 -6.00 18.68
CA MET A 322 4.22 -5.09 17.94
C MET A 322 5.68 -5.55 17.89
N ASN A 323 6.18 -6.17 18.97
CA ASN A 323 7.50 -6.78 18.98
C ASN A 323 7.61 -7.96 18.01
N ASP A 324 6.59 -8.82 17.91
CA ASP A 324 6.59 -9.91 16.93
C ASP A 324 6.47 -9.37 15.50
N LEU A 325 5.57 -8.41 15.27
CA LEU A 325 5.42 -7.75 13.98
C LEU A 325 6.74 -7.11 13.51
N SER A 326 7.43 -6.38 14.39
CA SER A 326 8.71 -5.72 14.06
C SER A 326 9.77 -6.72 13.61
N LYS A 327 9.91 -7.85 14.30
CA LYS A 327 10.84 -8.93 13.90
C LYS A 327 10.51 -9.50 12.52
N ARG A 328 9.24 -9.56 12.15
CA ARG A 328 8.83 -10.05 10.82
C ARG A 328 9.10 -9.00 9.75
N ILE A 329 8.78 -7.74 10.04
CA ILE A 329 9.05 -6.60 9.16
C ILE A 329 10.55 -6.51 8.84
N GLU A 330 11.45 -6.73 9.82
CA GLU A 330 12.89 -6.73 9.56
C GLU A 330 13.32 -7.75 8.48
N ILE A 331 12.64 -8.90 8.40
CA ILE A 331 12.90 -9.93 7.38
C ILE A 331 12.30 -9.54 6.04
N ILE A 332 11.11 -8.92 6.05
CA ILE A 332 10.33 -8.57 4.85
C ILE A 332 10.85 -7.31 4.17
N PHE A 333 11.23 -6.30 4.96
CA PHE A 333 11.55 -4.94 4.50
C PHE A 333 12.60 -4.89 3.38
N PRO A 334 13.70 -5.65 3.41
CA PRO A 334 14.68 -5.66 2.31
C PRO A 334 14.10 -6.09 0.96
N TYR A 335 12.98 -6.82 0.96
CA TYR A 335 12.31 -7.35 -0.22
C TYR A 335 10.97 -6.68 -0.51
N TYR A 336 10.53 -5.73 0.32
CA TYR A 336 9.24 -5.05 0.21
C TYR A 336 9.01 -4.42 -1.17
N SER A 337 10.07 -3.91 -1.79
CA SER A 337 10.05 -3.33 -3.15
C SER A 337 9.74 -4.33 -4.27
N TYR A 338 9.78 -5.64 -3.98
CA TYR A 338 9.48 -6.70 -4.93
C TYR A 338 8.18 -7.42 -4.59
N LEU A 339 7.41 -6.93 -3.61
CA LEU A 339 6.11 -7.49 -3.23
C LEU A 339 4.99 -6.88 -4.05
N ASP A 340 3.97 -7.68 -4.35
CA ASP A 340 2.75 -7.19 -5.01
C ASP A 340 1.87 -6.38 -4.04
N THR A 341 0.77 -5.84 -4.54
CA THR A 341 -0.13 -5.00 -3.73
C THR A 341 -0.90 -5.79 -2.69
N ASN A 342 -1.28 -7.02 -2.98
CA ASN A 342 -2.00 -7.85 -2.02
C ASN A 342 -1.08 -8.23 -0.85
N GLU A 343 0.17 -8.58 -1.14
CA GLU A 343 1.22 -8.90 -0.17
C GLU A 343 1.50 -7.70 0.75
N ARG A 344 1.64 -6.49 0.18
CA ARG A 344 1.88 -5.26 0.97
C ARG A 344 0.68 -4.87 1.82
N LYS A 345 -0.54 -4.98 1.29
CA LYS A 345 -1.79 -4.68 2.01
C LYS A 345 -2.01 -5.52 3.25
N VAL A 346 -1.47 -6.75 3.31
CA VAL A 346 -1.53 -7.56 4.53
C VAL A 346 -0.80 -6.87 5.68
N ILE A 347 0.35 -6.27 5.39
CA ILE A 347 1.20 -5.56 6.35
C ILE A 347 0.55 -4.23 6.71
N GLU A 348 0.20 -3.43 5.69
CA GLU A 348 -0.41 -2.10 5.87
C GLU A 348 -1.70 -2.18 6.69
N TYR A 349 -2.57 -3.16 6.42
CA TYR A 349 -3.80 -3.35 7.19
C TYR A 349 -3.52 -3.60 8.69
N LEU A 350 -2.50 -4.39 9.01
CA LEU A 350 -2.15 -4.69 10.39
C LEU A 350 -1.52 -3.46 11.06
N GLU A 351 -0.66 -2.73 10.36
CA GLU A 351 -0.06 -1.48 10.85
C GLU A 351 -1.11 -0.42 11.13
N GLU A 352 -2.03 -0.17 10.19
CA GLU A 352 -3.11 0.82 10.33
C GLU A 352 -4.00 0.49 11.53
N ARG A 353 -4.46 -0.77 11.63
CA ARG A 353 -5.30 -1.21 12.76
C ARG A 353 -4.56 -1.17 14.09
N SER A 354 -3.29 -1.53 14.11
CA SER A 354 -2.49 -1.50 15.34
C SER A 354 -2.18 -0.07 15.75
N SER A 355 -2.00 0.85 14.80
CA SER A 355 -1.83 2.29 15.06
C SER A 355 -3.11 2.92 15.59
N GLU A 356 -4.27 2.57 15.03
CA GLU A 356 -5.57 3.03 15.54
C GLU A 356 -5.79 2.56 16.98
N TYR A 357 -5.46 1.28 17.27
CA TYR A 357 -5.51 0.74 18.62
C TYR A 357 -4.57 1.48 19.58
N SER A 358 -3.31 1.70 19.18
CA SER A 358 -2.30 2.41 19.99
C SER A 358 -2.77 3.80 20.36
N LYS A 359 -3.26 4.56 19.38
CA LYS A 359 -3.70 5.95 19.61
C LYS A 359 -4.75 6.04 20.71
N ILE A 360 -5.72 5.12 20.70
CA ILE A 360 -6.76 5.07 21.73
C ILE A 360 -6.18 4.59 23.07
N LEU A 361 -5.28 3.61 23.05
CA LEU A 361 -4.62 3.09 24.25
C LEU A 361 -3.78 4.18 24.93
N ASP A 362 -3.03 4.96 24.16
CA ASP A 362 -2.20 6.07 24.63
C ASP A 362 -3.06 7.18 25.25
N GLU A 363 -4.17 7.55 24.61
CA GLU A 363 -5.14 8.50 25.17
C GLU A 363 -5.71 8.02 26.51
N LEU A 364 -6.05 6.72 26.62
CA LEU A 364 -6.55 6.14 27.86
C LEU A 364 -5.46 6.08 28.96
N ASN A 365 -4.22 5.78 28.58
CA ASN A 365 -3.08 5.81 29.50
C ASN A 365 -2.83 7.23 30.03
N GLU A 366 -2.85 8.25 29.16
CA GLU A 366 -2.69 9.65 29.57
C GLU A 366 -3.80 10.09 30.52
N ARG A 367 -5.06 9.78 30.20
CA ARG A 367 -6.21 10.08 31.07
C ARG A 367 -6.17 9.34 32.41
N SER A 368 -5.46 8.21 32.48
CA SER A 368 -5.27 7.43 33.71
C SER A 368 -4.33 8.09 34.72
N GLU A 369 -3.50 9.05 34.29
CA GLU A 369 -2.61 9.79 35.18
C GLU A 369 -3.37 10.77 36.09
N LEU A 370 -4.63 11.08 35.76
CA LEU A 370 -5.53 11.94 36.53
C LEU A 370 -4.88 13.29 36.86
N ASN A 371 -4.40 14.01 35.84
CA ASN A 371 -3.69 15.30 35.95
C ASN A 371 -4.58 16.48 36.41
N LEU A 372 -5.47 16.26 37.38
CA LEU A 372 -6.20 17.31 38.08
C LEU A 372 -5.26 17.99 39.09
N ILE A 373 -5.23 19.32 39.01
CA ILE A 373 -4.59 20.21 39.98
C ILE A 373 -5.70 20.75 40.90
N ILE A 374 -5.51 20.62 42.21
CA ILE A 374 -6.37 21.27 43.19
C ILE A 374 -6.12 22.78 43.07
N ASN A 375 -7.15 23.57 42.77
CA ASN A 375 -7.08 25.04 42.81
C ASN A 375 -7.24 25.56 44.24
#